data_AF-A0A961CHS4-F1
#
_entry.id   AF-A0A961CHS4-F1
#
_cell.length_a   1.000
_cell.length_b   1.000
_cell.length_c   1.000
_cell.angle_alpha   90.00
_cell.angle_beta   90.00
_cell.angle_gamma   90.00
#
_symmetry.space_group_name_H-M   'P 1'
#
loop_
_entity.id
_entity.type
_entity.pdbx_description
1 polymer ?
#
loop_
_entity_poly.entity_id
_entity_poly.type
_entity_poly.pdbx_seq_one_letter_code
_entity_poly.pdbx_strand_id
1 'polypeptide(L)'
;EYLAGKRLPDTTFAVTGMTGAEHAARARPVILDWVGERAEFGFFEWHSHVYMLKNISPLIMLAELDDDPEIVRAAGMALDLALLDMAAHTHRGTFTASRGRTYKKDKMSARDEDVFSTNKLLFDDTDLAYTSKGDGGATYFCAAARYRPPQTIVDIATADAPGVTAERHGIFVDGSVPVTDDPEAPYGYDFADPANLSFWWSQGAVGMWQVADISLSEAKEHRLLETELLAQVKVLVELNGSDPDRVKAWEQANHAIVNFGHLREANTYAWRGDEVALASVLDHRFGQMRDQVHAWQATIDADALVFTTHPRNGPAATTEWGKDDSPGYWTGEASMPRSAQHERTAIHIYQPAWDATTDDLLWSVFGYRPFTHAYVPQDHFDEVTQDGNWTIARKGGAWIALWSWRTPTWKVYDPATTATRDMVQPFDLVAEGGPDNVWIVEVGEQALDGDFAAWRSTIAAAQPTVERTDDGFTVAWTSPSAGEVTFGSTTPFTVAGEEVAQADFPRHDSRFGTVDRLATTYALASDDATLALDFAAMTRTVG
;
A
#
# COMPACT_ATOMS: atom_id res chain seq x y z
N GLU A 1 -16.04 -20.88 -4.24
CA GLU A 1 -16.36 -22.26 -3.80
C GLU A 1 -17.64 -22.33 -2.99
N TYR A 2 -17.70 -21.70 -1.80
CA TYR A 2 -18.82 -21.79 -0.86
C TYR A 2 -20.22 -21.57 -1.45
N LEU A 3 -20.49 -20.37 -2.00
CA LEU A 3 -21.81 -20.03 -2.58
C LEU A 3 -22.20 -20.95 -3.76
N ALA A 4 -21.23 -21.32 -4.60
CA ALA A 4 -21.47 -22.26 -5.70
C ALA A 4 -21.84 -23.66 -5.18
N GLY A 5 -21.15 -24.11 -4.13
CA GLY A 5 -21.47 -25.37 -3.45
C GLY A 5 -22.87 -25.38 -2.86
N LYS A 6 -23.27 -24.30 -2.18
CA LYS A 6 -24.65 -24.15 -1.65
C LYS A 6 -25.72 -24.07 -2.74
N ARG A 7 -25.40 -23.50 -3.89
CA ARG A 7 -26.33 -23.40 -5.03
C ARG A 7 -26.55 -24.74 -5.72
N LEU A 8 -25.57 -25.63 -5.69
CA LEU A 8 -25.57 -26.93 -6.37
C LEU A 8 -25.23 -28.06 -5.39
N PRO A 9 -25.99 -28.24 -4.29
CA PRO A 9 -25.56 -29.07 -3.16
C PRO A 9 -25.38 -30.54 -3.54
N ASP A 10 -26.25 -31.07 -4.41
CA ASP A 10 -26.26 -32.47 -4.82
C ASP A 10 -25.35 -32.76 -6.04
N THR A 11 -24.77 -31.72 -6.66
CA THR A 11 -23.91 -31.88 -7.83
C THR A 11 -22.52 -32.31 -7.42
N THR A 12 -22.04 -33.45 -7.93
CA THR A 12 -20.64 -33.86 -7.82
C THR A 12 -19.78 -33.16 -8.87
N PHE A 13 -18.75 -32.44 -8.41
CA PHE A 13 -17.82 -31.73 -9.27
C PHE A 13 -16.72 -32.68 -9.76
N ALA A 14 -16.58 -32.81 -11.08
CA ALA A 14 -15.72 -33.82 -11.70
C ALA A 14 -14.23 -33.71 -11.33
N VAL A 15 -13.74 -32.51 -11.02
CA VAL A 15 -12.32 -32.28 -10.69
C VAL A 15 -11.97 -32.78 -9.29
N THR A 16 -12.86 -32.57 -8.32
CA THR A 16 -12.59 -32.87 -6.90
C THR A 16 -13.26 -34.15 -6.43
N GLY A 17 -14.29 -34.63 -7.15
CA GLY A 17 -15.16 -35.72 -6.71
C GLY A 17 -16.09 -35.35 -5.55
N MET A 18 -16.03 -34.10 -5.06
CA MET A 18 -16.86 -33.60 -3.97
C MET A 18 -18.22 -33.13 -4.51
N THR A 19 -19.25 -33.29 -3.70
CA THR A 19 -20.55 -32.65 -3.87
C THR A 19 -20.47 -31.14 -3.58
N GLY A 20 -21.41 -30.37 -4.08
CA GLY A 20 -21.53 -28.95 -3.72
C GLY A 20 -21.70 -28.74 -2.22
N ALA A 21 -22.44 -29.62 -1.54
CA ALA A 21 -22.59 -29.58 -0.09
C ALA A 21 -21.27 -29.77 0.65
N GLU A 22 -20.42 -30.71 0.21
CA GLU A 22 -19.09 -30.92 0.78
C GLU A 22 -18.16 -29.72 0.51
N HIS A 23 -18.24 -29.11 -0.68
CA HIS A 23 -17.52 -27.87 -0.99
C HIS A 23 -17.94 -26.70 -0.08
N ALA A 24 -19.24 -26.55 0.15
CA ALA A 24 -19.75 -25.54 1.08
C ALA A 24 -19.30 -25.81 2.52
N ALA A 25 -19.37 -27.07 2.98
CA ALA A 25 -18.94 -27.45 4.31
C ALA A 25 -17.43 -27.21 4.52
N ARG A 26 -16.60 -27.53 3.52
CA ARG A 26 -15.15 -27.32 3.55
C ARG A 26 -14.77 -25.84 3.57
N ALA A 27 -15.43 -25.01 2.75
CA ALA A 27 -15.09 -23.60 2.62
C ALA A 27 -15.60 -22.73 3.77
N ARG A 28 -16.64 -23.17 4.49
CA ARG A 28 -17.25 -22.41 5.60
C ARG A 28 -16.26 -22.01 6.70
N PRO A 29 -15.52 -22.94 7.34
CA PRO A 29 -14.56 -22.56 8.40
C PRO A 29 -13.47 -21.64 7.86
N VAL A 30 -12.93 -21.90 6.66
CA VAL A 30 -11.90 -21.07 6.02
C VAL A 30 -12.34 -19.61 5.85
N ILE A 31 -13.61 -19.37 5.51
CA ILE A 31 -14.15 -18.01 5.41
C ILE A 31 -14.17 -17.32 6.78
N LEU A 32 -14.59 -18.03 7.83
CA LEU A 32 -14.65 -17.48 9.19
C LEU A 32 -13.25 -17.22 9.75
N ASP A 33 -12.31 -18.15 9.52
CA ASP A 33 -10.90 -18.00 9.91
C ASP A 33 -10.28 -16.79 9.21
N TRP A 34 -10.49 -16.65 7.89
CA TRP A 34 -10.03 -15.49 7.13
C TRP A 34 -10.61 -14.18 7.65
N VAL A 35 -11.90 -14.14 8.04
CA VAL A 35 -12.51 -12.94 8.65
C VAL A 35 -11.86 -12.64 10.01
N GLY A 36 -11.60 -13.66 10.82
CA GLY A 36 -10.88 -13.54 12.09
C GLY A 36 -9.48 -12.95 11.90
N GLU A 37 -8.74 -13.43 10.90
CA GLU A 37 -7.43 -12.88 10.54
C GLU A 37 -7.51 -11.39 10.18
N ARG A 38 -8.52 -10.96 9.40
CA ARG A 38 -8.68 -9.52 9.06
C ARG A 38 -9.07 -8.69 10.27
N ALA A 39 -9.86 -9.25 11.19
CA ALA A 39 -10.22 -8.57 12.43
C ALA A 39 -9.00 -8.30 13.31
N GLU A 40 -8.07 -9.25 13.39
CA GLU A 40 -6.90 -9.19 14.27
C GLU A 40 -5.70 -8.47 13.65
N PHE A 41 -5.45 -8.69 12.35
CA PHE A 41 -4.25 -8.21 11.65
C PHE A 41 -4.53 -7.13 10.60
N GLY A 42 -5.79 -6.81 10.31
CA GLY A 42 -6.15 -5.99 9.15
C GLY A 42 -5.96 -6.75 7.83
N PHE A 43 -6.12 -6.04 6.71
CA PHE A 43 -5.89 -6.61 5.39
C PHE A 43 -4.39 -6.66 5.10
N PHE A 44 -3.87 -7.82 4.72
CA PHE A 44 -2.43 -7.99 4.47
C PHE A 44 -1.94 -7.14 3.29
N GLU A 45 -2.73 -7.06 2.21
CA GLU A 45 -2.51 -6.11 1.12
C GLU A 45 -3.06 -4.74 1.51
N TRP A 46 -2.46 -4.14 2.55
CA TRP A 46 -2.94 -2.92 3.19
C TRP A 46 -3.21 -1.83 2.15
N HIS A 47 -4.36 -1.18 2.30
CA HIS A 47 -4.84 -0.07 1.46
C HIS A 47 -4.73 -0.28 -0.06
N SER A 48 -4.64 -1.53 -0.52
CA SER A 48 -4.53 -1.78 -1.95
C SER A 48 -5.85 -1.44 -2.62
N HIS A 49 -5.92 -0.29 -3.28
CA HIS A 49 -7.05 0.11 -4.13
C HIS A 49 -7.36 -0.85 -5.30
N VAL A 50 -6.51 -1.85 -5.57
CA VAL A 50 -6.75 -2.91 -6.57
C VAL A 50 -7.39 -4.12 -5.88
N TYR A 51 -6.79 -4.58 -4.79
CA TYR A 51 -7.22 -5.80 -4.12
C TYR A 51 -8.34 -5.57 -3.10
N MET A 52 -8.55 -4.34 -2.64
CA MET A 52 -9.69 -3.99 -1.80
C MET A 52 -11.02 -4.29 -2.52
N LEU A 53 -11.10 -4.02 -3.83
CA LEU A 53 -12.27 -4.42 -4.62
C LEU A 53 -12.44 -5.96 -4.66
N LYS A 54 -11.34 -6.71 -4.67
CA LYS A 54 -11.33 -8.19 -4.63
C LYS A 54 -11.73 -8.73 -3.25
N ASN A 55 -11.68 -7.92 -2.19
CA ASN A 55 -12.23 -8.23 -0.88
C ASN A 55 -13.72 -7.84 -0.78
N ILE A 56 -14.07 -6.63 -1.20
CA ILE A 56 -15.44 -6.08 -1.14
C ILE A 56 -16.42 -6.94 -1.94
N SER A 57 -16.08 -7.28 -3.19
CA SER A 57 -16.97 -8.00 -4.10
C SER A 57 -17.43 -9.38 -3.56
N PRO A 58 -16.54 -10.26 -3.06
CA PRO A 58 -16.97 -11.51 -2.44
C PRO A 58 -17.66 -11.32 -1.09
N LEU A 59 -17.25 -10.34 -0.27
CA LEU A 59 -17.89 -10.09 1.02
C LEU A 59 -19.34 -9.64 0.88
N ILE A 60 -19.62 -8.72 -0.05
CA ILE A 60 -21.00 -8.29 -0.30
C ILE A 60 -21.84 -9.43 -0.88
N MET A 61 -21.27 -10.29 -1.74
CA MET A 61 -21.97 -11.48 -2.23
C MET A 61 -22.31 -12.44 -1.08
N LEU A 62 -21.42 -12.65 -0.11
CA LEU A 62 -21.69 -13.49 1.06
C LEU A 62 -22.80 -12.87 1.94
N ALA A 63 -22.74 -11.56 2.19
CA ALA A 63 -23.74 -10.86 3.00
C ALA A 63 -25.14 -10.86 2.36
N GLU A 64 -25.22 -10.79 1.03
CA GLU A 64 -26.49 -10.70 0.29
C GLU A 64 -27.09 -12.05 -0.10
N LEU A 65 -26.25 -13.01 -0.50
CA LEU A 65 -26.70 -14.24 -1.16
C LEU A 65 -26.71 -15.47 -0.25
N ASP A 66 -26.07 -15.39 0.92
CA ASP A 66 -26.07 -16.49 1.88
C ASP A 66 -27.22 -16.38 2.90
N ASP A 67 -27.69 -17.49 3.46
CA ASP A 67 -28.73 -17.54 4.48
C ASP A 67 -28.22 -18.05 5.85
N ASP A 68 -26.94 -18.42 5.95
CA ASP A 68 -26.26 -18.73 7.20
C ASP A 68 -25.99 -17.44 7.97
N PRO A 69 -26.67 -17.20 9.10
CA PRO A 69 -26.60 -15.93 9.81
C PRO A 69 -25.20 -15.62 10.35
N GLU A 70 -24.37 -16.63 10.60
CA GLU A 70 -22.98 -16.43 11.04
C GLU A 70 -22.11 -15.92 9.89
N ILE A 71 -22.22 -16.52 8.70
CA ILE A 71 -21.47 -16.08 7.51
C ILE A 71 -21.92 -14.69 7.06
N VAL A 72 -23.23 -14.44 7.02
CA VAL A 72 -23.77 -13.12 6.64
C VAL A 72 -23.24 -12.03 7.59
N ARG A 73 -23.19 -12.32 8.89
CA ARG A 73 -22.67 -11.38 9.89
C ARG A 73 -21.17 -11.19 9.77
N ALA A 74 -20.40 -12.28 9.67
CA ALA A 74 -18.95 -12.23 9.49
C ALA A 74 -18.56 -11.41 8.25
N ALA A 75 -19.25 -11.66 7.14
CA ALA A 75 -19.04 -10.93 5.90
C ALA A 75 -19.40 -9.44 6.03
N GLY A 76 -20.50 -9.11 6.70
CA GLY A 76 -20.87 -7.71 6.98
C GLY A 76 -19.84 -6.99 7.86
N MET A 77 -19.32 -7.64 8.90
CA MET A 77 -18.30 -7.07 9.78
C MET A 77 -16.96 -6.88 9.07
N ALA A 78 -16.52 -7.85 8.26
CA ALA A 78 -15.31 -7.71 7.45
C ALA A 78 -15.46 -6.64 6.35
N LEU A 79 -16.67 -6.48 5.81
CA LEU A 79 -16.98 -5.42 4.85
C LEU A 79 -16.91 -4.04 5.53
N ASP A 80 -17.38 -3.91 6.78
CA ASP A 80 -17.20 -2.68 7.55
C ASP A 80 -15.71 -2.34 7.74
N LEU A 81 -14.84 -3.31 8.00
CA LEU A 81 -13.39 -3.07 8.09
C LEU A 81 -12.80 -2.60 6.76
N ALA A 82 -13.19 -3.21 5.64
CA ALA A 82 -12.73 -2.80 4.31
C ALA A 82 -13.15 -1.36 3.99
N LEU A 83 -14.39 -1.00 4.33
CA LEU A 83 -14.90 0.35 4.11
C LEU A 83 -14.31 1.37 5.10
N LEU A 84 -13.97 0.97 6.33
CA LEU A 84 -13.25 1.81 7.29
C LEU A 84 -11.87 2.18 6.74
N ASP A 85 -11.10 1.19 6.28
CA ASP A 85 -9.78 1.42 5.69
C ASP A 85 -9.86 2.33 4.45
N MET A 86 -10.96 2.27 3.66
CA MET A 86 -11.17 3.21 2.56
C MET A 86 -11.57 4.61 3.05
N ALA A 87 -12.52 4.70 3.98
CA ALA A 87 -13.07 5.96 4.48
C ALA A 87 -12.00 6.82 5.16
N ALA A 88 -11.13 6.20 5.96
CA ALA A 88 -10.11 6.90 6.74
C ALA A 88 -9.03 7.57 5.88
N HIS A 89 -8.96 7.23 4.59
CA HIS A 89 -7.96 7.73 3.63
C HIS A 89 -8.60 8.28 2.35
N THR A 90 -9.93 8.45 2.32
CA THR A 90 -10.61 9.03 1.16
C THR A 90 -10.43 10.55 1.14
N HIS A 91 -10.02 11.08 -0.01
CA HIS A 91 -9.87 12.51 -0.27
C HIS A 91 -10.19 12.85 -1.74
N ARG A 92 -11.26 13.60 -1.97
CA ARG A 92 -11.69 14.12 -3.29
C ARG A 92 -11.77 13.06 -4.40
N GLY A 93 -12.29 11.90 -4.04
CA GLY A 93 -12.46 10.76 -4.94
C GLY A 93 -11.27 9.82 -5.00
N THR A 94 -10.19 10.11 -4.26
CA THR A 94 -8.95 9.33 -4.23
C THR A 94 -8.84 8.52 -2.95
N PHE A 95 -8.42 7.26 -3.05
CA PHE A 95 -7.99 6.49 -1.89
C PHE A 95 -6.53 6.87 -1.54
N THR A 96 -6.36 8.00 -0.84
CA THR A 96 -5.08 8.65 -0.52
C THR A 96 -4.33 7.91 0.59
N ALA A 97 -3.70 6.78 0.23
CA ALA A 97 -2.92 5.97 1.16
C ALA A 97 -1.60 5.46 0.54
N SER A 98 -0.64 5.11 1.40
CA SER A 98 0.42 4.14 1.04
C SER A 98 -0.20 2.77 0.73
N ARG A 99 0.45 1.90 -0.05
CA ARG A 99 -0.22 0.68 -0.54
C ARG A 99 0.73 -0.51 -0.55
N GLY A 100 0.25 -1.65 -0.03
CA GLY A 100 0.98 -2.91 -0.09
C GLY A 100 1.04 -3.50 -1.49
N ARG A 101 0.01 -3.23 -2.30
CA ARG A 101 -0.08 -3.58 -3.73
C ARG A 101 -0.78 -2.52 -4.58
N THR A 102 -0.22 -2.21 -5.75
CA THR A 102 -0.68 -1.23 -6.73
C THR A 102 0.06 -1.40 -8.06
N TYR A 103 -0.40 -0.75 -9.14
CA TYR A 103 0.26 -0.74 -10.44
C TYR A 103 0.34 0.68 -11.00
N LYS A 104 1.19 0.88 -12.02
CA LYS A 104 1.39 2.18 -12.68
C LYS A 104 0.08 2.93 -12.95
N LYS A 105 -0.93 2.28 -13.56
CA LYS A 105 -2.20 2.95 -13.91
C LYS A 105 -2.85 3.57 -12.68
N ASP A 106 -2.88 2.82 -11.58
CA ASP A 106 -3.61 3.16 -10.37
C ASP A 106 -2.86 4.20 -9.53
N LYS A 107 -1.52 4.22 -9.57
CA LYS A 107 -0.70 5.21 -8.85
C LYS A 107 -0.85 6.62 -9.43
N MET A 108 -1.12 6.73 -10.72
CA MET A 108 -1.01 8.00 -11.44
C MET A 108 -2.33 8.77 -11.55
N SER A 109 -3.46 8.10 -11.38
CA SER A 109 -4.76 8.76 -11.32
C SER A 109 -5.75 7.89 -10.56
N ALA A 110 -6.47 8.50 -9.62
CA ALA A 110 -7.52 7.83 -8.86
C ALA A 110 -8.62 7.28 -9.76
N ARG A 111 -8.81 7.88 -10.95
CA ARG A 111 -9.84 7.50 -11.92
C ARG A 111 -9.66 6.06 -12.45
N ASP A 112 -8.43 5.56 -12.40
CA ASP A 112 -8.05 4.22 -12.86
C ASP A 112 -8.04 3.18 -11.73
N GLU A 113 -8.24 3.61 -10.47
CA GLU A 113 -8.32 2.71 -9.33
C GLU A 113 -9.54 1.81 -9.45
N ASP A 114 -9.34 0.52 -9.18
CA ASP A 114 -10.44 -0.44 -9.20
C ASP A 114 -11.54 -0.05 -8.19
N VAL A 115 -11.20 0.59 -7.06
CA VAL A 115 -12.19 1.06 -6.09
C VAL A 115 -12.85 2.41 -6.41
N PHE A 116 -12.44 3.15 -7.45
CA PHE A 116 -12.93 4.52 -7.69
C PHE A 116 -14.46 4.62 -7.71
N SER A 117 -15.11 3.73 -8.46
CA SER A 117 -16.58 3.74 -8.58
C SER A 117 -17.28 3.33 -7.28
N THR A 118 -16.65 2.45 -6.51
CA THR A 118 -17.13 2.07 -5.17
C THR A 118 -17.02 3.26 -4.21
N ASN A 119 -15.86 3.93 -4.19
CA ASN A 119 -15.61 5.11 -3.37
C ASN A 119 -16.63 6.21 -3.66
N LYS A 120 -16.79 6.54 -4.96
CA LYS A 120 -17.77 7.52 -5.40
C LYS A 120 -19.20 7.17 -4.99
N LEU A 121 -19.61 5.91 -5.13
CA LEU A 121 -20.97 5.50 -4.75
C LEU A 121 -21.23 5.65 -3.25
N LEU A 122 -20.22 5.32 -2.42
CA LEU A 122 -20.40 5.22 -0.98
C LEU A 122 -20.22 6.56 -0.25
N PHE A 123 -19.30 7.41 -0.72
CA PHE A 123 -18.92 8.64 -0.03
C PHE A 123 -19.23 9.92 -0.82
N ASP A 124 -19.33 9.83 -2.15
CA ASP A 124 -19.65 10.93 -3.07
C ASP A 124 -18.87 12.23 -2.81
N ASP A 125 -17.59 12.11 -2.45
CA ASP A 125 -16.69 13.22 -2.12
C ASP A 125 -16.06 13.88 -3.37
N THR A 126 -16.58 13.58 -4.56
CA THR A 126 -16.07 14.08 -5.84
C THR A 126 -17.16 14.23 -6.90
N ASP A 127 -17.09 15.31 -7.68
CA ASP A 127 -18.00 15.56 -8.81
C ASP A 127 -17.63 14.77 -10.09
N LEU A 128 -16.53 14.03 -10.07
CA LEU A 128 -16.08 13.26 -11.22
C LEU A 128 -17.08 12.17 -11.61
N ALA A 129 -17.29 11.99 -12.92
CA ALA A 129 -18.16 10.93 -13.42
C ALA A 129 -17.58 9.53 -13.17
N TYR A 130 -18.46 8.53 -12.99
CA TYR A 130 -18.08 7.12 -12.96
C TYR A 130 -17.25 6.74 -14.20
N THR A 131 -16.19 5.97 -13.98
CA THR A 131 -15.22 5.57 -15.01
C THR A 131 -15.54 4.20 -15.61
N SER A 132 -16.40 3.41 -14.96
CA SER A 132 -16.82 2.09 -15.39
C SER A 132 -18.33 1.90 -15.25
N LYS A 133 -18.91 1.05 -16.13
CA LYS A 133 -20.29 0.56 -16.04
C LYS A 133 -20.40 -0.87 -15.51
N GLY A 134 -19.26 -1.50 -15.20
CA GLY A 134 -19.17 -2.90 -14.79
C GLY A 134 -18.27 -3.11 -13.57
N ASP A 135 -18.00 -2.05 -12.80
CA ASP A 135 -17.30 -2.19 -11.52
C ASP A 135 -18.13 -3.05 -10.56
N GLY A 136 -17.51 -4.12 -10.04
CA GLY A 136 -18.18 -5.11 -9.21
C GLY A 136 -18.65 -4.54 -7.87
N GLY A 137 -17.87 -3.65 -7.26
CA GLY A 137 -18.20 -3.07 -5.97
C GLY A 137 -19.41 -2.15 -6.05
N ALA A 138 -19.35 -1.12 -6.91
CA ALA A 138 -20.46 -0.18 -7.07
C ALA A 138 -21.76 -0.87 -7.54
N THR A 139 -21.65 -1.81 -8.49
CA THR A 139 -22.82 -2.54 -9.00
C THR A 139 -23.47 -3.40 -7.92
N TYR A 140 -22.67 -4.11 -7.11
CA TYR A 140 -23.21 -4.96 -6.05
C TYR A 140 -23.78 -4.14 -4.90
N PHE A 141 -23.16 -3.01 -4.52
CA PHE A 141 -23.74 -2.11 -3.53
C PHE A 141 -25.07 -1.52 -3.98
N CYS A 142 -25.20 -1.13 -5.25
CA CYS A 142 -26.49 -0.68 -5.81
C CYS A 142 -27.58 -1.77 -5.71
N ALA A 143 -27.20 -3.05 -5.85
CA ALA A 143 -28.13 -4.17 -5.81
C ALA A 143 -28.38 -4.73 -4.38
N ALA A 144 -27.56 -4.33 -3.41
CA ALA A 144 -27.62 -4.86 -2.05
C ALA A 144 -28.94 -4.49 -1.37
N ALA A 145 -29.57 -5.45 -0.71
CA ALA A 145 -30.80 -5.28 0.04
C ALA A 145 -30.61 -5.46 1.55
N ARG A 146 -29.59 -6.21 1.99
CA ARG A 146 -29.37 -6.56 3.41
C ARG A 146 -28.27 -5.71 4.05
N TYR A 147 -27.10 -5.65 3.43
CA TYR A 147 -25.96 -4.88 3.92
C TYR A 147 -26.14 -3.40 3.62
N ARG A 148 -25.87 -2.57 4.63
CA ARG A 148 -25.78 -1.12 4.52
C ARG A 148 -24.49 -0.66 5.21
N PRO A 149 -23.67 0.16 4.54
CA PRO A 149 -22.55 0.82 5.19
C PRO A 149 -23.02 1.55 6.46
N PRO A 150 -22.34 1.40 7.60
CA PRO A 150 -22.60 2.20 8.79
C PRO A 150 -22.44 3.69 8.50
N GLN A 151 -23.34 4.52 9.03
CA GLN A 151 -23.26 5.98 8.86
C GLN A 151 -21.94 6.53 9.40
N THR A 152 -21.43 6.00 10.52
CA THR A 152 -20.11 6.36 11.06
C THR A 152 -18.98 6.24 10.02
N ILE A 153 -19.00 5.23 9.14
CA ILE A 153 -17.96 5.07 8.11
C ILE A 153 -18.10 6.14 7.03
N VAL A 154 -19.33 6.46 6.63
CA VAL A 154 -19.59 7.56 5.68
C VAL A 154 -19.11 8.88 6.29
N ASP A 155 -19.43 9.13 7.56
CA ASP A 155 -19.03 10.34 8.27
C ASP A 155 -17.50 10.46 8.40
N ILE A 156 -16.78 9.35 8.57
CA ILE A 156 -15.30 9.32 8.54
C ILE A 156 -14.79 9.78 7.17
N ALA A 157 -15.37 9.25 6.09
CA ALA A 157 -14.95 9.57 4.72
C ALA A 157 -15.20 11.03 4.35
N THR A 158 -16.37 11.57 4.72
CA THR A 158 -16.82 12.93 4.34
C THR A 158 -16.53 13.97 5.40
N ALA A 159 -15.73 13.62 6.41
CA ALA A 159 -15.51 14.48 7.56
C ALA A 159 -14.68 15.72 7.21
N ASP A 160 -15.26 16.89 7.48
CA ASP A 160 -14.59 18.18 7.38
C ASP A 160 -13.50 18.34 8.46
N ALA A 161 -12.60 19.30 8.23
CA ALA A 161 -11.51 19.70 9.09
C ALA A 161 -10.33 18.72 9.14
N PRO A 162 -9.09 19.25 9.27
CA PRO A 162 -7.90 18.43 9.26
C PRO A 162 -7.91 17.32 10.32
N GLY A 163 -7.36 16.16 9.95
CA GLY A 163 -7.27 15.01 10.82
C GLY A 163 -6.09 14.10 10.48
N VAL A 164 -5.66 13.34 11.47
CA VAL A 164 -4.65 12.29 11.34
C VAL A 164 -5.31 10.94 11.49
N THR A 165 -4.91 10.00 10.64
CA THR A 165 -5.18 8.57 10.77
C THR A 165 -3.85 7.83 10.84
N ALA A 166 -3.64 7.05 11.88
CA ALA A 166 -2.49 6.15 12.02
C ALA A 166 -2.98 4.71 12.16
N GLU A 167 -2.39 3.78 11.39
CA GLU A 167 -2.84 2.39 11.38
C GLU A 167 -1.69 1.40 11.29
N ARG A 168 -1.93 0.19 11.79
CA ARG A 168 -1.00 -0.93 11.74
C ARG A 168 -1.66 -2.14 11.09
N HIS A 169 -1.01 -2.66 10.05
CA HIS A 169 -1.50 -3.77 9.22
C HIS A 169 -0.49 -4.90 9.17
N GLY A 170 -0.98 -6.14 9.09
CA GLY A 170 -0.18 -7.35 8.89
C GLY A 170 0.59 -7.82 10.12
N ILE A 171 1.62 -8.61 9.88
CA ILE A 171 2.48 -9.19 10.93
C ILE A 171 3.95 -9.05 10.57
N PHE A 172 4.77 -8.91 11.60
CA PHE A 172 6.20 -8.77 11.43
C PHE A 172 6.86 -10.15 11.39
N VAL A 173 7.52 -10.44 10.27
CA VAL A 173 8.48 -11.54 10.17
C VAL A 173 9.75 -11.00 9.53
N ASP A 174 10.90 -11.36 10.12
CA ASP A 174 12.21 -10.93 9.66
C ASP A 174 12.90 -12.05 8.88
N GLY A 175 12.90 -11.92 7.56
CA GLY A 175 13.59 -12.86 6.66
C GLY A 175 15.12 -12.78 6.70
N SER A 176 15.71 -11.82 7.44
CA SER A 176 17.16 -11.65 7.54
C SER A 176 17.79 -12.45 8.69
N VAL A 177 16.99 -12.93 9.64
CA VAL A 177 17.48 -13.70 10.79
C VAL A 177 18.18 -14.99 10.34
N PRO A 178 19.18 -15.49 11.09
CA PRO A 178 19.91 -16.70 10.71
C PRO A 178 18.99 -17.90 10.48
N VAL A 179 19.31 -18.72 9.48
CA VAL A 179 18.58 -19.97 9.20
C VAL A 179 18.70 -20.93 10.39
N THR A 180 17.57 -21.48 10.82
CA THR A 180 17.46 -22.50 11.87
C THR A 180 16.52 -23.62 11.41
N ASP A 181 16.67 -24.81 11.99
CA ASP A 181 15.80 -25.95 11.65
C ASP A 181 14.36 -25.78 12.12
N ASP A 182 14.14 -25.01 13.20
CA ASP A 182 12.83 -24.81 13.84
C ASP A 182 12.62 -23.32 14.18
N PRO A 183 12.38 -22.45 13.18
CA PRO A 183 12.14 -21.04 13.41
C PRO A 183 10.82 -20.82 14.15
N GLU A 184 10.83 -19.99 15.20
CA GLU A 184 9.63 -19.66 15.97
C GLU A 184 8.68 -18.79 15.12
N ALA A 185 7.51 -19.33 14.79
CA ALA A 185 6.47 -18.61 14.08
C ALA A 185 5.63 -17.73 15.02
N PRO A 186 5.30 -16.49 14.62
CA PRO A 186 4.48 -15.62 15.44
C PRO A 186 3.00 -16.06 15.41
N TYR A 187 2.26 -15.73 16.45
CA TYR A 187 0.79 -15.90 16.54
C TYR A 187 0.27 -17.33 16.33
N GLY A 188 1.13 -18.35 16.51
CA GLY A 188 0.73 -19.76 16.40
C GLY A 188 0.63 -20.33 14.98
N TYR A 189 1.00 -19.55 13.96
CA TYR A 189 1.01 -19.99 12.56
C TYR A 189 2.33 -20.69 12.20
N ASP A 190 2.57 -21.88 12.75
CA ASP A 190 3.77 -22.68 12.45
C ASP A 190 4.12 -22.68 10.96
N PHE A 191 5.37 -22.31 10.64
CA PHE A 191 5.89 -22.24 9.27
C PHE A 191 5.95 -23.61 8.58
N ALA A 192 6.04 -24.71 9.35
CA ALA A 192 6.16 -26.06 8.84
C ALA A 192 4.81 -26.77 8.67
N ASP A 193 3.71 -26.21 9.17
CA ASP A 193 2.38 -26.82 9.09
C ASP A 193 1.68 -26.49 7.75
N PRO A 194 1.34 -27.50 6.92
CA PRO A 194 0.62 -27.29 5.65
C PRO A 194 -0.72 -26.57 5.81
N ALA A 195 -1.37 -26.68 6.96
CA ALA A 195 -2.61 -25.95 7.24
C ALA A 195 -2.41 -24.43 7.25
N ASN A 196 -1.22 -23.95 7.62
CA ASN A 196 -0.88 -22.53 7.72
C ASN A 196 -0.30 -21.95 6.44
N LEU A 197 -0.06 -22.76 5.39
CA LEU A 197 0.57 -22.26 4.17
C LEU A 197 -0.25 -21.15 3.50
N SER A 198 -1.58 -21.29 3.50
CA SER A 198 -2.47 -20.27 2.92
C SER A 198 -2.36 -18.92 3.63
N PHE A 199 -2.21 -18.93 4.96
CA PHE A 199 -1.95 -17.73 5.76
C PHE A 199 -0.63 -17.07 5.34
N TRP A 200 0.46 -17.83 5.24
CA TRP A 200 1.77 -17.30 4.83
C TRP A 200 1.79 -16.80 3.39
N TRP A 201 1.21 -17.54 2.45
CA TRP A 201 1.15 -17.13 1.05
C TRP A 201 0.23 -15.93 0.82
N SER A 202 -0.83 -15.76 1.61
CA SER A 202 -1.68 -14.56 1.56
C SER A 202 -0.93 -13.27 1.92
N GLN A 203 0.21 -13.39 2.61
CA GLN A 203 1.12 -12.29 2.92
C GLN A 203 2.25 -12.12 1.89
N GLY A 204 2.27 -12.93 0.84
CA GLY A 204 3.34 -12.94 -0.16
C GLY A 204 4.66 -13.53 0.35
N ALA A 205 4.64 -14.36 1.40
CA ALA A 205 5.84 -14.92 2.03
C ALA A 205 6.58 -15.99 1.20
N VAL A 206 6.26 -16.15 -0.09
CA VAL A 206 6.77 -17.23 -0.96
C VAL A 206 8.30 -17.29 -1.04
N GLY A 207 8.99 -16.15 -0.94
CA GLY A 207 10.45 -16.06 -0.97
C GLY A 207 11.14 -16.10 0.39
N MET A 208 10.40 -16.31 1.49
CA MET A 208 10.98 -16.35 2.83
C MET A 208 11.52 -17.73 3.14
N TRP A 209 12.77 -17.76 3.63
CA TRP A 209 13.44 -19.01 4.00
C TRP A 209 12.65 -19.81 5.05
N GLN A 210 11.94 -19.13 5.95
CA GLN A 210 11.15 -19.79 7.00
C GLN A 210 10.06 -20.72 6.43
N VAL A 211 9.50 -20.41 5.25
CA VAL A 211 8.47 -21.23 4.60
C VAL A 211 8.97 -21.98 3.37
N ALA A 212 10.29 -21.98 3.12
CA ALA A 212 10.86 -22.55 1.90
C ALA A 212 10.59 -24.06 1.80
N ASP A 213 10.80 -24.82 2.88
CA ASP A 213 10.64 -26.28 2.87
C ASP A 213 9.22 -26.69 2.48
N ILE A 214 8.22 -26.08 3.13
CA ILE A 214 6.81 -26.35 2.83
C ILE A 214 6.40 -25.83 1.46
N SER A 215 6.85 -24.63 1.07
CA SER A 215 6.52 -24.04 -0.23
C SER A 215 7.08 -24.87 -1.38
N LEU A 216 8.31 -25.39 -1.25
CA LEU A 216 8.91 -26.27 -2.24
C LEU A 216 8.22 -27.64 -2.30
N SER A 217 7.84 -28.20 -1.16
CA SER A 217 7.09 -29.45 -1.08
C SER A 217 5.75 -29.34 -1.84
N GLU A 218 4.96 -28.32 -1.52
CA GLU A 218 3.65 -28.08 -2.13
C GLU A 218 3.77 -27.68 -3.60
N ALA A 219 4.77 -26.87 -3.96
CA ALA A 219 5.03 -26.51 -5.34
C ALA A 219 5.41 -27.72 -6.21
N LYS A 220 6.08 -28.72 -5.62
CA LYS A 220 6.37 -29.99 -6.30
C LYS A 220 5.13 -30.87 -6.40
N GLU A 221 4.39 -31.04 -5.31
CA GLU A 221 3.17 -31.86 -5.28
C GLU A 221 2.15 -31.40 -6.32
N HIS A 222 1.92 -30.09 -6.39
CA HIS A 222 0.93 -29.49 -7.27
C HIS A 222 1.51 -28.99 -8.60
N ARG A 223 2.79 -29.27 -8.87
CA ARG A 223 3.51 -28.86 -10.10
C ARG A 223 3.44 -27.34 -10.36
N LEU A 224 3.42 -26.55 -9.29
CA LEU A 224 3.26 -25.09 -9.38
C LEU A 224 4.44 -24.43 -10.10
N LEU A 225 5.65 -24.97 -9.98
CA LEU A 225 6.84 -24.47 -10.68
C LEU A 225 6.74 -24.59 -12.22
N GLU A 226 5.81 -25.38 -12.74
CA GLU A 226 5.55 -25.48 -14.18
C GLU A 226 4.53 -24.45 -14.68
N THR A 227 3.93 -23.69 -13.77
CA THR A 227 2.98 -22.62 -14.12
C THR A 227 3.72 -21.36 -14.53
N GLU A 228 3.07 -20.51 -15.33
CA GLU A 228 3.59 -19.21 -15.72
C GLU A 228 3.91 -18.33 -14.50
N LEU A 229 3.07 -18.40 -13.46
CA LEU A 229 3.18 -17.58 -12.25
C LEU A 229 4.47 -17.85 -11.46
N LEU A 230 4.88 -19.11 -11.32
CA LEU A 230 6.08 -19.48 -10.57
C LEU A 230 7.28 -19.84 -11.45
N ALA A 231 7.23 -19.53 -12.74
CA ALA A 231 8.33 -19.82 -13.66
C ALA A 231 9.63 -19.10 -13.24
N GLN A 232 9.54 -17.87 -12.71
CA GLN A 232 10.70 -17.14 -12.20
C GLN A 232 11.26 -17.79 -10.91
N VAL A 233 10.38 -18.23 -10.00
CA VAL A 233 10.75 -18.94 -8.77
C VAL A 233 11.46 -20.26 -9.12
N LYS A 234 10.98 -20.99 -10.13
CA LYS A 234 11.60 -22.23 -10.59
C LYS A 234 13.08 -22.05 -10.93
N VAL A 235 13.43 -20.99 -11.67
CA VAL A 235 14.82 -20.72 -12.04
C VAL A 235 15.69 -20.55 -10.79
N LEU A 236 15.21 -19.81 -9.78
CA LEU A 236 15.91 -19.61 -8.51
C LEU A 236 16.12 -20.93 -7.74
N VAL A 237 15.12 -21.79 -7.73
CA VAL A 237 15.20 -23.12 -7.11
C VAL A 237 16.20 -24.01 -7.85
N GLU A 238 16.19 -24.01 -9.18
CA GLU A 238 17.11 -24.81 -10.00
C GLU A 238 18.57 -24.34 -9.86
N LEU A 239 18.81 -23.03 -9.73
CA LEU A 239 20.14 -22.46 -9.46
C LEU A 239 20.74 -22.96 -8.14
N ASN A 240 19.89 -23.23 -7.16
CA ASN A 240 20.28 -23.80 -5.87
C ASN A 240 20.30 -25.35 -5.90
N GLY A 241 20.22 -25.96 -7.08
CA GLY A 241 20.23 -27.42 -7.24
C GLY A 241 18.96 -28.11 -6.76
N SER A 242 17.87 -27.37 -6.58
CA SER A 242 16.60 -27.86 -5.99
C SER A 242 16.77 -28.47 -4.61
N ASP A 243 17.79 -28.04 -3.87
CA ASP A 243 18.09 -28.45 -2.49
C ASP A 243 17.47 -27.42 -1.52
N PRO A 244 16.52 -27.83 -0.65
CA PRO A 244 15.84 -26.90 0.24
C PRO A 244 16.76 -26.14 1.20
N ASP A 245 17.82 -26.77 1.71
CA ASP A 245 18.75 -26.11 2.63
C ASP A 245 19.58 -25.05 1.90
N ARG A 246 19.98 -25.32 0.65
CA ARG A 246 20.63 -24.31 -0.19
C ARG A 246 19.69 -23.17 -0.55
N VAL A 247 18.42 -23.45 -0.84
CA VAL A 247 17.41 -22.42 -1.09
C VAL A 247 17.23 -21.53 0.14
N LYS A 248 17.04 -22.10 1.34
CA LYS A 248 16.90 -21.34 2.60
C LYS A 248 18.09 -20.40 2.84
N ALA A 249 19.31 -20.94 2.75
CA ALA A 249 20.52 -20.14 2.96
C ALA A 249 20.65 -19.02 1.92
N TRP A 250 20.29 -19.30 0.66
CA TRP A 250 20.34 -18.31 -0.41
C TRP A 250 19.25 -17.23 -0.25
N GLU A 251 18.02 -17.60 0.14
CA GLU A 251 16.93 -16.66 0.39
C GLU A 251 17.25 -15.73 1.57
N GLN A 252 17.81 -16.26 2.67
CA GLN A 252 18.24 -15.47 3.82
C GLN A 252 19.35 -14.48 3.45
N ALA A 253 20.36 -14.94 2.70
CA ALA A 253 21.48 -14.10 2.27
C ALA A 253 21.03 -12.97 1.31
N ASN A 254 19.99 -13.23 0.50
CA ASN A 254 19.47 -12.30 -0.51
C ASN A 254 18.11 -11.70 -0.14
N HIS A 255 17.74 -11.70 1.15
CA HIS A 255 16.41 -11.31 1.62
C HIS A 255 15.98 -9.90 1.17
N ALA A 256 16.95 -8.98 0.95
CA ALA A 256 16.68 -7.63 0.49
C ALA A 256 16.16 -7.58 -0.97
N ILE A 257 16.40 -8.64 -1.75
CA ILE A 257 16.00 -8.75 -3.15
C ILE A 257 14.83 -9.73 -3.28
N VAL A 258 14.98 -10.97 -2.78
CA VAL A 258 14.09 -12.08 -3.16
C VAL A 258 12.78 -12.12 -2.37
N ASN A 259 12.72 -11.45 -1.22
CA ASN A 259 11.48 -11.26 -0.46
C ASN A 259 10.60 -10.12 -1.02
N PHE A 260 10.72 -9.78 -2.31
CA PHE A 260 10.03 -8.65 -2.92
C PHE A 260 8.50 -8.75 -2.85
N GLY A 261 7.95 -9.96 -2.72
CA GLY A 261 6.51 -10.22 -2.59
C GLY A 261 5.97 -10.09 -1.15
N HIS A 262 6.79 -10.32 -0.13
CA HIS A 262 6.35 -10.38 1.26
C HIS A 262 5.91 -9.01 1.78
N LEU A 263 4.67 -8.89 2.23
CA LEU A 263 4.07 -7.62 2.63
C LEU A 263 4.68 -7.09 3.93
N ARG A 264 4.92 -7.97 4.93
CA ARG A 264 5.36 -7.61 6.30
C ARG A 264 4.39 -6.63 6.98
N GLU A 265 4.58 -6.43 8.28
CA GLU A 265 3.88 -5.39 9.02
C GLU A 265 4.12 -4.00 8.44
N ALA A 266 3.06 -3.21 8.33
CA ALA A 266 3.08 -1.84 7.84
C ALA A 266 2.46 -0.90 8.89
N ASN A 267 3.20 0.13 9.30
CA ASN A 267 2.67 1.26 10.05
C ASN A 267 2.43 2.38 9.04
N THR A 268 1.20 2.85 8.94
CA THR A 268 0.77 3.86 7.99
C THR A 268 0.30 5.10 8.72
N TYR A 269 0.56 6.26 8.14
CA TYR A 269 0.18 7.55 8.69
C TYR A 269 -0.32 8.43 7.57
N ALA A 270 -1.50 9.01 7.76
CA ALA A 270 -2.12 9.94 6.84
C ALA A 270 -2.56 11.20 7.58
N TRP A 271 -2.26 12.35 6.99
CA TRP A 271 -2.87 13.62 7.34
C TRP A 271 -3.80 14.03 6.21
N ARG A 272 -5.04 14.37 6.53
CA ARG A 272 -6.03 14.86 5.56
C ARG A 272 -6.45 16.26 5.97
N GLY A 273 -6.18 17.25 5.13
CA GLY A 273 -6.75 18.59 5.20
C GLY A 273 -8.02 18.71 4.35
N ASP A 274 -8.52 19.93 4.18
CA ASP A 274 -9.74 20.19 3.41
C ASP A 274 -9.48 20.21 1.88
N GLU A 275 -8.27 20.61 1.49
CA GLU A 275 -7.88 20.77 0.08
C GLU A 275 -6.81 19.77 -0.36
N VAL A 276 -5.98 19.28 0.56
CA VAL A 276 -4.84 18.38 0.27
C VAL A 276 -4.66 17.34 1.38
N ALA A 277 -4.20 16.15 1.00
CA ALA A 277 -3.85 15.07 1.92
C ALA A 277 -2.43 14.54 1.65
N LEU A 278 -1.80 13.98 2.68
CA LEU A 278 -0.46 13.39 2.64
C LEU A 278 -0.46 12.07 3.40
N ALA A 279 -0.05 10.97 2.78
CA ALA A 279 -0.01 9.66 3.41
C ALA A 279 1.28 8.91 3.10
N SER A 280 1.80 8.19 4.10
CA SER A 280 3.06 7.42 4.03
C SER A 280 2.97 6.09 4.78
N VAL A 281 3.71 5.08 4.32
CA VAL A 281 4.11 3.93 5.14
C VAL A 281 5.45 4.27 5.82
N LEU A 282 5.53 4.09 7.13
CA LEU A 282 6.66 4.55 7.95
C LEU A 282 7.68 3.44 8.17
N ASP A 283 8.97 3.79 8.04
CA ASP A 283 10.14 2.93 8.26
C ASP A 283 10.01 1.48 7.72
N HIS A 284 9.39 1.33 6.56
CA HIS A 284 8.99 0.02 6.05
C HIS A 284 10.02 -0.56 5.09
N ARG A 285 10.72 -1.61 5.54
CA ARG A 285 11.63 -2.42 4.73
C ARG A 285 12.71 -1.58 4.01
N PHE A 286 13.23 -0.57 4.68
CA PHE A 286 14.22 0.37 4.15
C PHE A 286 15.33 -0.32 3.35
N GLY A 287 15.52 0.15 2.11
CA GLY A 287 16.57 -0.33 1.22
C GLY A 287 16.26 -1.63 0.49
N GLN A 288 15.19 -2.34 0.85
CA GLN A 288 14.80 -3.62 0.24
C GLN A 288 13.87 -3.41 -0.96
N MET A 289 13.93 -4.34 -1.89
CA MET A 289 13.10 -4.38 -3.09
C MET A 289 11.65 -4.75 -2.77
N ARG A 290 10.70 -4.14 -3.48
CA ARG A 290 9.26 -4.43 -3.37
C ARG A 290 8.57 -4.31 -4.73
N ASP A 291 7.72 -5.29 -5.03
CA ASP A 291 7.23 -5.50 -6.39
C ASP A 291 6.13 -4.53 -6.86
N GLN A 292 5.08 -4.38 -6.07
CA GLN A 292 3.87 -3.64 -6.44
C GLN A 292 3.52 -2.57 -5.40
N VAL A 293 4.49 -1.92 -4.78
CA VAL A 293 4.26 -1.09 -3.59
C VAL A 293 4.08 0.40 -3.93
N HIS A 294 3.45 1.12 -3.00
CA HIS A 294 3.42 2.58 -2.98
C HIS A 294 3.80 3.09 -1.61
N ALA A 295 4.96 3.74 -1.48
CA ALA A 295 5.46 4.17 -0.19
C ALA A 295 4.68 5.36 0.37
N TRP A 296 4.34 6.34 -0.46
CA TRP A 296 3.68 7.57 -0.03
C TRP A 296 3.05 8.32 -1.22
N GLN A 297 2.16 9.27 -0.93
CA GLN A 297 1.70 10.28 -1.88
C GLN A 297 1.15 11.52 -1.18
N ALA A 298 1.27 12.67 -1.87
CA ALA A 298 0.50 13.88 -1.60
C ALA A 298 -0.60 14.03 -2.67
N THR A 299 -1.83 14.33 -2.27
CA THR A 299 -3.01 14.33 -3.17
C THR A 299 -3.84 15.58 -2.97
N ILE A 300 -4.06 16.33 -4.05
CA ILE A 300 -5.07 17.41 -4.08
C ILE A 300 -6.39 16.85 -4.59
N ASP A 301 -6.36 16.06 -5.66
CA ASP A 301 -7.54 15.38 -6.22
C ASP A 301 -7.13 14.14 -7.03
N ALA A 302 -8.09 13.58 -7.78
CA ALA A 302 -7.93 12.35 -8.56
C ALA A 302 -6.77 12.36 -9.58
N ASP A 303 -6.38 13.52 -10.10
CA ASP A 303 -5.35 13.62 -11.15
C ASP A 303 -4.15 14.50 -10.71
N ALA A 304 -4.33 15.36 -9.70
CA ALA A 304 -3.29 16.19 -9.12
C ALA A 304 -2.70 15.53 -7.86
N LEU A 305 -1.76 14.61 -8.08
CA LEU A 305 -1.05 13.89 -7.01
C LEU A 305 0.47 13.82 -7.28
N VAL A 306 1.25 13.68 -6.21
CA VAL A 306 2.72 13.62 -6.25
C VAL A 306 3.23 12.47 -5.39
N PHE A 307 4.20 11.71 -5.91
CA PHE A 307 4.93 10.68 -5.18
C PHE A 307 6.31 10.44 -5.80
N THR A 308 7.17 9.69 -5.11
CA THR A 308 8.49 9.28 -5.63
C THR A 308 8.62 7.76 -5.73
N THR A 309 9.56 7.33 -6.55
CA THR A 309 9.96 5.92 -6.72
C THR A 309 11.48 5.79 -6.96
N HIS A 310 12.02 4.62 -6.70
CA HIS A 310 13.32 4.15 -7.19
C HIS A 310 13.08 3.05 -8.23
N PRO A 311 13.23 3.36 -9.53
CA PRO A 311 12.84 2.44 -10.59
C PRO A 311 13.84 1.30 -10.79
N ARG A 312 13.32 0.11 -11.09
CA ARG A 312 14.12 -1.03 -11.54
C ARG A 312 14.52 -0.87 -13.01
N ASN A 313 13.50 -0.72 -13.87
CA ASN A 313 13.67 -0.71 -15.32
C ASN A 313 13.67 0.72 -15.88
N GLY A 314 13.95 0.86 -17.18
CA GLY A 314 13.63 2.12 -17.88
C GLY A 314 12.12 2.20 -18.18
N PRO A 315 11.60 3.38 -18.58
CA PRO A 315 10.21 3.49 -18.99
C PRO A 315 9.92 2.56 -20.18
N ALA A 316 8.79 1.85 -20.12
CA ALA A 316 8.39 0.94 -21.17
C ALA A 316 8.17 1.67 -22.52
N ALA A 317 8.71 1.10 -23.60
CA ALA A 317 8.48 1.57 -24.97
C ALA A 317 7.11 1.08 -25.47
N THR A 318 6.05 1.71 -24.99
CA THR A 318 4.66 1.39 -25.29
C THR A 318 3.78 2.62 -25.16
N THR A 319 2.70 2.68 -25.94
CA THR A 319 1.65 3.71 -25.84
C THR A 319 0.49 3.29 -24.95
N GLU A 320 0.53 2.08 -24.36
CA GLU A 320 -0.45 1.61 -23.38
C GLU A 320 -0.15 2.20 -22.00
N TRP A 321 -1.02 3.08 -21.49
CA TRP A 321 -0.79 3.82 -20.24
C TRP A 321 -0.46 2.93 -19.05
N GLY A 322 -1.28 1.91 -18.81
CA GLY A 322 -1.13 1.02 -17.65
C GLY A 322 -0.02 -0.02 -17.78
N LYS A 323 0.65 -0.13 -18.93
CA LYS A 323 1.68 -1.12 -19.14
C LYS A 323 3.00 -0.68 -18.49
N ASP A 324 3.47 -1.50 -17.56
CA ASP A 324 4.75 -1.39 -16.88
C ASP A 324 5.13 -2.78 -16.36
N ASP A 325 6.41 -3.00 -16.10
CA ASP A 325 6.85 -4.24 -15.43
C ASP A 325 6.48 -4.19 -13.94
N SER A 326 6.67 -5.31 -13.24
CA SER A 326 6.46 -5.40 -11.79
C SER A 326 7.72 -6.02 -11.15
N PRO A 327 8.46 -5.27 -10.30
CA PRO A 327 8.53 -3.82 -10.27
C PRO A 327 9.10 -3.27 -11.57
N GLY A 328 8.50 -2.20 -12.07
CA GLY A 328 8.88 -1.56 -13.31
C GLY A 328 9.53 -0.21 -13.09
N TYR A 329 9.16 0.74 -13.94
CA TYR A 329 9.58 2.13 -13.79
C TYR A 329 8.70 2.88 -12.76
N TRP A 330 7.44 2.48 -12.60
CA TRP A 330 6.49 3.12 -11.69
C TRP A 330 5.77 2.14 -10.74
N THR A 331 5.54 0.89 -11.13
CA THR A 331 4.69 -0.07 -10.37
C THR A 331 5.21 -0.39 -8.96
N GLY A 332 6.52 -0.46 -8.75
CA GLY A 332 7.10 -0.81 -7.45
C GLY A 332 8.38 -0.05 -7.15
N GLU A 333 9.19 -0.62 -6.27
CA GLU A 333 10.39 0.02 -5.72
C GLU A 333 11.58 -0.93 -5.79
N ALA A 334 12.65 -0.52 -6.47
CA ALA A 334 13.93 -1.23 -6.41
C ALA A 334 14.52 -1.15 -5.00
N SER A 335 14.28 -0.05 -4.29
CA SER A 335 14.50 0.04 -2.85
C SER A 335 13.44 0.90 -2.18
N MET A 336 12.79 0.35 -1.15
CA MET A 336 11.85 1.11 -0.32
C MET A 336 12.57 2.27 0.36
N PRO A 337 11.99 3.48 0.36
CA PRO A 337 12.53 4.58 1.15
C PRO A 337 12.30 4.33 2.64
N ARG A 338 13.23 4.78 3.47
CA ARG A 338 12.93 5.06 4.87
C ARG A 338 12.06 6.31 4.89
N SER A 339 10.81 6.18 5.28
CA SER A 339 9.87 7.30 5.30
C SER A 339 9.51 7.65 6.73
N ALA A 340 9.43 8.95 7.01
CA ALA A 340 8.87 9.49 8.23
C ALA A 340 7.95 10.66 7.91
N GLN A 341 6.84 10.78 8.65
CA GLN A 341 5.85 11.83 8.46
C GLN A 341 5.40 12.39 9.81
N HIS A 342 5.12 13.69 9.84
CA HIS A 342 4.36 14.33 10.90
C HIS A 342 3.43 15.37 10.29
N GLU A 343 2.13 15.12 10.44
CA GLU A 343 1.07 15.93 9.83
C GLU A 343 1.37 16.23 8.34
N ARG A 344 1.66 17.50 8.03
CA ARG A 344 1.79 18.07 6.68
C ARG A 344 3.19 17.93 6.07
N THR A 345 4.16 17.37 6.78
CA THR A 345 5.55 17.23 6.30
C THR A 345 6.04 15.79 6.39
N ALA A 346 6.81 15.36 5.39
CA ALA A 346 7.44 14.03 5.38
C ALA A 346 8.84 14.05 4.73
N ILE A 347 9.68 13.11 5.16
CA ILE A 347 11.03 12.87 4.63
C ILE A 347 11.12 11.43 4.15
N HIS A 348 11.59 11.23 2.93
CA HIS A 348 11.77 9.94 2.28
C HIS A 348 13.23 9.76 1.86
N ILE A 349 13.94 8.83 2.52
CA ILE A 349 15.35 8.52 2.27
C ILE A 349 15.42 7.25 1.45
N TYR A 350 15.85 7.35 0.19
CA TYR A 350 16.19 6.20 -0.63
C TYR A 350 17.67 5.86 -0.44
N GLN A 351 17.95 4.63 -0.06
CA GLN A 351 19.30 4.08 0.08
C GLN A 351 19.21 2.56 -0.11
N PRO A 352 19.55 2.02 -1.29
CA PRO A 352 19.49 0.57 -1.53
C PRO A 352 20.35 -0.21 -0.54
N ALA A 353 19.81 -1.33 -0.04
CA ALA A 353 20.54 -2.27 0.82
C ALA A 353 21.25 -3.38 0.03
N TRP A 354 21.24 -3.27 -1.30
CA TRP A 354 21.78 -4.23 -2.25
C TRP A 354 22.20 -3.51 -3.52
N ASP A 355 23.15 -4.08 -4.25
CA ASP A 355 23.71 -3.54 -5.49
C ASP A 355 24.31 -4.66 -6.36
N ALA A 356 25.08 -4.27 -7.40
CA ALA A 356 25.74 -5.21 -8.29
C ALA A 356 26.74 -6.16 -7.61
N THR A 357 27.23 -5.81 -6.42
CA THR A 357 28.19 -6.63 -5.65
C THR A 357 27.52 -7.65 -4.74
N THR A 358 26.20 -7.56 -4.56
CA THR A 358 25.43 -8.45 -3.69
C THR A 358 25.37 -9.88 -4.27
N ASP A 359 24.94 -10.00 -5.53
CA ASP A 359 24.95 -11.25 -6.30
C ASP A 359 24.85 -10.90 -7.80
N ASP A 360 25.85 -11.29 -8.60
CA ASP A 360 25.96 -10.94 -10.03
C ASP A 360 24.75 -11.45 -10.84
N LEU A 361 24.22 -12.61 -10.48
CA LEU A 361 23.12 -13.24 -11.19
C LEU A 361 21.80 -12.53 -10.88
N LEU A 362 21.54 -12.25 -9.59
CA LEU A 362 20.39 -11.43 -9.20
C LEU A 362 20.49 -10.04 -9.81
N TRP A 363 21.68 -9.43 -9.85
CA TRP A 363 21.86 -8.13 -10.50
C TRP A 363 21.49 -8.16 -11.99
N SER A 364 21.82 -9.25 -12.70
CA SER A 364 21.47 -9.39 -14.12
C SER A 364 19.96 -9.48 -14.39
N VAL A 365 19.17 -9.88 -13.39
CA VAL A 365 17.71 -10.05 -13.50
C VAL A 365 16.95 -8.88 -12.88
N PHE A 366 17.45 -8.36 -11.76
CA PHE A 366 16.74 -7.43 -10.90
C PHE A 366 17.39 -6.05 -10.79
N GLY A 367 18.57 -5.82 -11.36
CA GLY A 367 19.31 -4.56 -11.23
C GLY A 367 18.48 -3.31 -11.53
N TYR A 368 18.85 -2.19 -10.93
CA TYR A 368 18.03 -0.97 -10.89
C TYR A 368 18.66 0.23 -11.62
N ARG A 369 17.89 1.31 -11.74
CA ARG A 369 18.35 2.57 -12.34
C ARG A 369 19.15 3.41 -11.33
N PRO A 370 20.20 4.12 -11.76
CA PRO A 370 21.05 4.92 -10.86
C PRO A 370 20.45 6.31 -10.57
N PHE A 371 19.15 6.38 -10.29
CA PHE A 371 18.42 7.59 -9.95
C PHE A 371 17.13 7.25 -9.20
N THR A 372 16.60 8.24 -8.47
CA THR A 372 15.20 8.24 -8.03
C THR A 372 14.44 9.31 -8.80
N HIS A 373 13.12 9.25 -8.81
CA HIS A 373 12.31 10.23 -9.53
C HIS A 373 10.95 10.43 -8.87
N ALA A 374 10.28 11.51 -9.26
CA ALA A 374 8.95 11.85 -8.80
C ALA A 374 7.95 11.95 -9.95
N TYR A 375 6.73 11.48 -9.71
CA TYR A 375 5.59 11.78 -10.55
C TYR A 375 5.01 13.12 -10.13
N VAL A 376 5.02 14.10 -11.04
CA VAL A 376 4.48 15.45 -10.84
C VAL A 376 3.78 15.88 -12.13
N PRO A 377 2.50 15.52 -12.32
CA PRO A 377 1.79 15.74 -13.59
C PRO A 377 1.43 17.21 -13.81
N GLN A 378 2.32 17.96 -14.44
CA GLN A 378 2.18 19.42 -14.59
C GLN A 378 0.84 19.85 -15.21
N ASP A 379 0.29 19.10 -16.17
CA ASP A 379 -1.00 19.41 -16.81
C ASP A 379 -2.21 19.31 -15.88
N HIS A 380 -2.06 18.69 -14.70
CA HIS A 380 -3.14 18.54 -13.71
C HIS A 380 -3.09 19.57 -12.59
N PHE A 381 -2.09 20.44 -12.58
CA PHE A 381 -1.96 21.58 -11.67
C PHE A 381 -2.23 22.90 -12.40
N ASP A 382 -2.64 23.93 -11.66
CA ASP A 382 -2.80 25.28 -12.21
C ASP A 382 -1.43 25.90 -12.53
N GLU A 383 -0.43 25.57 -11.73
CA GLU A 383 0.94 26.07 -11.85
C GLU A 383 1.91 25.08 -11.20
N VAL A 384 2.99 24.77 -11.91
CA VAL A 384 4.17 24.07 -11.37
C VAL A 384 5.40 24.92 -11.63
N THR A 385 6.20 25.14 -10.59
CA THR A 385 7.44 25.92 -10.67
C THR A 385 8.59 25.14 -10.03
N GLN A 386 9.77 25.25 -10.63
CA GLN A 386 11.00 24.70 -10.06
C GLN A 386 11.95 25.85 -9.70
N ASP A 387 12.46 25.83 -8.46
CA ASP A 387 13.48 26.74 -7.96
C ASP A 387 14.60 25.93 -7.30
N GLY A 388 15.64 25.66 -8.09
CA GLY A 388 16.73 24.75 -7.71
C GLY A 388 16.19 23.37 -7.36
N ASN A 389 16.35 22.99 -6.09
CA ASN A 389 15.95 21.69 -5.56
C ASN A 389 14.46 21.58 -5.23
N TRP A 390 13.74 22.72 -5.12
CA TRP A 390 12.30 22.75 -4.87
C TRP A 390 11.52 22.68 -6.17
N THR A 391 10.50 21.83 -6.20
CA THR A 391 9.42 21.83 -7.18
C THR A 391 8.12 22.05 -6.44
N ILE A 392 7.41 23.12 -6.78
CA ILE A 392 6.21 23.57 -6.08
C ILE A 392 5.05 23.59 -7.07
N ALA A 393 4.00 22.86 -6.74
CA ALA A 393 2.79 22.73 -7.53
C ALA A 393 1.58 23.29 -6.75
N ARG A 394 0.66 23.94 -7.45
CA ARG A 394 -0.62 24.39 -6.85
C ARG A 394 -1.81 24.08 -7.73
N LYS A 395 -2.95 23.87 -7.08
CA LYS A 395 -4.26 23.79 -7.73
C LYS A 395 -5.31 24.34 -6.78
N GLY A 396 -6.04 25.37 -7.21
CA GLY A 396 -6.98 26.09 -6.36
C GLY A 396 -6.31 26.56 -5.06
N GLY A 397 -6.90 26.18 -3.92
CA GLY A 397 -6.42 26.50 -2.58
C GLY A 397 -5.36 25.54 -2.02
N ALA A 398 -4.97 24.47 -2.73
CA ALA A 398 -4.04 23.45 -2.25
C ALA A 398 -2.69 23.47 -2.95
N TRP A 399 -1.62 23.21 -2.19
CA TRP A 399 -0.23 23.33 -2.61
C TRP A 399 0.60 22.14 -2.15
N ILE A 400 1.55 21.73 -3.00
CA ILE A 400 2.54 20.68 -2.70
C ILE A 400 3.92 21.25 -3.03
N ALA A 401 4.83 21.22 -2.05
CA ALA A 401 6.24 21.52 -2.25
C ALA A 401 7.05 20.23 -2.08
N LEU A 402 7.82 19.88 -3.10
CA LEU A 402 8.69 18.72 -3.14
C LEU A 402 10.14 19.17 -3.31
N TRP A 403 10.99 18.84 -2.35
CA TRP A 403 12.43 19.06 -2.43
C TRP A 403 13.17 17.76 -2.70
N SER A 404 14.22 17.84 -3.51
CA SER A 404 15.16 16.74 -3.74
C SER A 404 16.57 17.16 -3.34
N TRP A 405 17.32 16.28 -2.70
CA TRP A 405 18.73 16.55 -2.37
C TRP A 405 19.58 16.84 -3.61
N ARG A 406 19.38 16.06 -4.67
CA ARG A 406 19.94 16.35 -5.99
C ARG A 406 18.98 17.18 -6.80
N THR A 407 19.46 18.25 -7.43
CA THR A 407 18.64 19.10 -8.32
C THR A 407 18.03 18.24 -9.43
N PRO A 408 16.69 18.06 -9.44
CA PRO A 408 16.08 17.14 -10.39
C PRO A 408 15.84 17.83 -11.74
N THR A 409 15.61 17.03 -12.78
CA THR A 409 15.33 17.53 -14.13
C THR A 409 14.11 16.84 -14.72
N TRP A 410 13.34 17.60 -15.52
CA TRP A 410 12.17 17.07 -16.18
C TRP A 410 12.54 16.16 -17.34
N LYS A 411 12.04 14.92 -17.30
CA LYS A 411 12.12 14.01 -18.43
C LYS A 411 11.01 14.30 -19.42
N VAL A 412 11.39 14.55 -20.66
CA VAL A 412 10.47 14.75 -21.77
C VAL A 412 10.25 13.41 -22.47
N TYR A 413 8.98 13.07 -22.69
CA TYR A 413 8.57 11.86 -23.38
C TYR A 413 8.21 12.14 -24.84
N ASP A 414 8.53 11.18 -25.73
CA ASP A 414 7.93 11.13 -27.06
C ASP A 414 6.62 10.34 -26.97
N PRO A 415 5.44 10.99 -27.11
CA PRO A 415 4.15 10.32 -27.00
C PRO A 415 3.91 9.29 -28.11
N ALA A 416 4.71 9.30 -29.20
CA ALA A 416 4.65 8.29 -30.24
C ALA A 416 5.22 6.94 -29.79
N THR A 417 6.08 6.93 -28.77
CA THR A 417 6.78 5.71 -28.30
C THR A 417 6.54 5.38 -26.84
N THR A 418 6.11 6.36 -26.04
CA THR A 418 5.88 6.19 -24.60
C THR A 418 4.54 6.80 -24.22
N ALA A 419 3.74 6.05 -23.46
CA ALA A 419 2.43 6.47 -23.03
C ALA A 419 2.55 7.68 -22.09
N THR A 420 1.94 8.80 -22.48
CA THR A 420 1.76 10.00 -21.65
C THR A 420 0.31 10.20 -21.22
N ARG A 421 -0.57 9.23 -21.56
CA ARG A 421 -2.04 9.32 -21.46
C ARG A 421 -2.56 10.47 -22.33
N ASP A 422 -2.72 11.64 -21.74
CA ASP A 422 -3.18 12.90 -22.32
C ASP A 422 -2.27 14.08 -21.94
N MET A 423 -1.23 13.85 -21.14
CA MET A 423 -0.29 14.87 -20.72
C MET A 423 0.64 15.29 -21.87
N VAL A 424 0.83 16.60 -21.98
CA VAL A 424 1.71 17.28 -22.94
C VAL A 424 2.94 17.84 -22.23
N GLN A 425 2.77 18.36 -21.02
CA GLN A 425 3.88 18.79 -20.18
C GLN A 425 4.59 17.58 -19.55
N PRO A 426 5.88 17.69 -19.23
CA PRO A 426 6.59 16.66 -18.49
C PRO A 426 5.92 16.33 -17.15
N PHE A 427 5.86 15.06 -16.80
CA PHE A 427 5.29 14.58 -15.52
C PHE A 427 6.29 13.79 -14.68
N ASP A 428 7.52 13.61 -15.16
CA ASP A 428 8.55 12.79 -14.54
C ASP A 428 9.76 13.65 -14.20
N LEU A 429 9.99 13.82 -12.91
CA LEU A 429 11.01 14.67 -12.33
C LEU A 429 12.15 13.80 -11.79
N VAL A 430 13.27 13.73 -12.52
CA VAL A 430 14.34 12.75 -12.28
C VAL A 430 15.50 13.38 -11.50
N ALA A 431 15.85 12.77 -10.35
CA ALA A 431 17.02 13.09 -9.56
C ALA A 431 18.18 12.15 -9.92
N GLU A 432 18.91 12.51 -10.98
CA GLU A 432 20.09 11.78 -11.46
C GLU A 432 21.27 11.85 -10.49
N GLY A 433 22.21 10.91 -10.59
CA GLY A 433 23.49 10.96 -9.86
C GLY A 433 23.65 9.95 -8.72
N GLY A 434 22.84 8.88 -8.73
CA GLY A 434 22.94 7.77 -7.79
C GLY A 434 21.57 7.16 -7.45
N PRO A 435 21.53 5.89 -7.06
CA PRO A 435 20.28 5.20 -6.68
C PRO A 435 19.78 5.60 -5.28
N ASP A 436 20.59 6.33 -4.52
CA ASP A 436 20.19 6.93 -3.24
C ASP A 436 19.70 8.36 -3.46
N ASN A 437 18.80 8.89 -2.62
CA ASN A 437 18.38 10.30 -2.63
C ASN A 437 17.56 10.62 -1.37
N VAL A 438 17.39 11.91 -1.07
CA VAL A 438 16.42 12.36 -0.07
C VAL A 438 15.37 13.22 -0.76
N TRP A 439 14.10 12.89 -0.54
CA TRP A 439 12.95 13.72 -0.91
C TRP A 439 12.26 14.24 0.35
N ILE A 440 11.89 15.51 0.35
CA ILE A 440 11.14 16.15 1.43
C ILE A 440 9.88 16.75 0.84
N VAL A 441 8.74 16.48 1.45
CA VAL A 441 7.45 17.02 1.02
C VAL A 441 6.84 17.87 2.13
N GLU A 442 6.27 19.00 1.73
CA GLU A 442 5.40 19.83 2.55
C GLU A 442 4.10 20.08 1.77
N VAL A 443 2.95 19.84 2.39
CA VAL A 443 1.66 20.23 1.84
C VAL A 443 1.11 21.46 2.56
N GLY A 444 0.42 22.31 1.80
CA GLY A 444 -0.18 23.54 2.33
C GLY A 444 -1.55 23.78 1.73
N GLU A 445 -2.38 24.52 2.45
CA GLU A 445 -3.69 24.94 1.97
C GLU A 445 -4.03 26.36 2.42
N GLN A 446 -4.74 27.09 1.56
CA GLN A 446 -5.03 28.52 1.73
C GLN A 446 -5.69 28.83 3.08
N ALA A 447 -6.56 27.94 3.59
CA ALA A 447 -7.25 28.13 4.87
C ALA A 447 -6.29 28.13 6.07
N LEU A 448 -5.19 27.37 6.01
CA LEU A 448 -4.22 27.24 7.08
C LEU A 448 -3.01 28.17 6.90
N ASP A 449 -2.61 28.40 5.65
CA ASP A 449 -1.31 29.00 5.31
C ASP A 449 -1.44 30.41 4.68
N GLY A 450 -2.65 30.84 4.35
CA GLY A 450 -2.92 32.17 3.82
C GLY A 450 -2.64 32.31 2.32
N ASP A 451 -1.70 33.16 1.92
CA ASP A 451 -1.43 33.45 0.51
C ASP A 451 -0.33 32.54 -0.06
N PHE A 452 -0.55 32.02 -1.28
CA PHE A 452 0.40 31.11 -1.94
C PHE A 452 1.78 31.72 -2.13
N ALA A 453 1.88 33.01 -2.50
CA ALA A 453 3.17 33.63 -2.75
C ALA A 453 3.97 33.79 -1.44
N ALA A 454 3.28 34.11 -0.34
CA ALA A 454 3.88 34.13 0.99
C ALA A 454 4.35 32.74 1.42
N TRP A 455 3.50 31.71 1.29
CA TRP A 455 3.85 30.33 1.64
C TRP A 455 5.04 29.82 0.81
N ARG A 456 5.03 30.02 -0.51
CA ARG A 456 6.14 29.69 -1.40
C ARG A 456 7.44 30.40 -0.99
N SER A 457 7.35 31.68 -0.58
CA SER A 457 8.52 32.41 -0.10
C SER A 457 9.08 31.81 1.19
N THR A 458 8.23 31.33 2.10
CA THR A 458 8.65 30.64 3.32
C THR A 458 9.35 29.32 3.00
N ILE A 459 8.77 28.51 2.10
CA ILE A 459 9.36 27.25 1.63
C ILE A 459 10.74 27.49 1.01
N ALA A 460 10.86 28.46 0.11
CA ALA A 460 12.13 28.73 -0.57
C ALA A 460 13.22 29.28 0.37
N ALA A 461 12.82 30.01 1.43
CA ALA A 461 13.74 30.60 2.40
C ALA A 461 14.33 29.57 3.38
N ALA A 462 13.57 28.52 3.71
CA ALA A 462 14.09 27.39 4.45
C ALA A 462 14.76 26.43 3.45
N GLN A 463 16.06 26.17 3.60
CA GLN A 463 16.76 25.18 2.79
C GLN A 463 17.09 23.96 3.65
N PRO A 464 16.64 22.75 3.27
CA PRO A 464 17.03 21.54 3.97
C PRO A 464 18.55 21.34 3.96
N THR A 465 19.07 20.81 5.05
CA THR A 465 20.48 20.38 5.15
C THR A 465 20.52 18.85 5.09
N VAL A 466 21.34 18.31 4.18
CA VAL A 466 21.54 16.87 4.03
C VAL A 466 23.02 16.57 4.01
N GLU A 467 23.45 15.70 4.91
CA GLU A 467 24.78 15.11 4.94
C GLU A 467 24.70 13.64 4.51
N ARG A 468 25.62 13.21 3.64
CA ARG A 468 25.75 11.82 3.19
C ARG A 468 27.15 11.32 3.50
N THR A 469 27.24 10.34 4.40
CA THR A 469 28.47 9.62 4.78
C THR A 469 28.34 8.15 4.40
N ASP A 470 29.39 7.34 4.53
CA ASP A 470 29.30 5.88 4.27
C ASP A 470 28.23 5.17 5.11
N ASP A 471 27.92 5.71 6.31
CA ASP A 471 26.91 5.16 7.22
C ASP A 471 25.46 5.51 6.80
N GLY A 472 25.28 6.51 5.93
CA GLY A 472 23.98 6.88 5.38
C GLY A 472 23.73 8.39 5.35
N PHE A 473 22.46 8.78 5.47
CA PHE A 473 22.00 10.17 5.45
C PHE A 473 21.71 10.71 6.84
N THR A 474 21.97 12.01 7.02
CA THR A 474 21.41 12.83 8.10
C THR A 474 20.73 14.04 7.45
N VAL A 475 19.49 14.31 7.84
CA VAL A 475 18.60 15.31 7.25
C VAL A 475 18.09 16.23 8.35
N ALA A 476 18.15 17.53 8.11
CA ALA A 476 17.53 18.55 8.95
C ALA A 476 16.73 19.53 8.08
N TRP A 477 15.50 19.82 8.49
CA TRP A 477 14.56 20.68 7.79
C TRP A 477 13.80 21.56 8.78
N THR A 478 13.52 22.81 8.43
CA THR A 478 12.60 23.66 9.21
C THR A 478 11.30 23.78 8.44
N SER A 479 10.38 22.88 8.75
CA SER A 479 9.04 22.87 8.18
C SER A 479 8.24 24.10 8.62
N PRO A 480 7.57 24.81 7.70
CA PRO A 480 6.62 25.87 8.05
C PRO A 480 5.47 25.38 8.95
N SER A 481 5.04 24.12 8.78
CA SER A 481 3.96 23.53 9.57
C SER A 481 4.41 22.95 10.90
N ALA A 482 5.58 22.32 10.96
CA ALA A 482 6.01 21.51 12.10
C ALA A 482 7.24 22.06 12.86
N GLY A 483 7.89 23.12 12.38
CA GLY A 483 9.14 23.61 12.95
C GLY A 483 10.34 22.75 12.56
N GLU A 484 11.34 22.66 13.44
CA GLU A 484 12.54 21.85 13.18
C GLU A 484 12.22 20.36 13.16
N VAL A 485 12.53 19.69 12.06
CA VAL A 485 12.42 18.23 11.91
C VAL A 485 13.77 17.65 11.51
N THR A 486 14.14 16.51 12.09
CA THR A 486 15.36 15.79 11.71
C THR A 486 15.09 14.31 11.51
N PHE A 487 15.85 13.69 10.60
CA PHE A 487 15.77 12.27 10.28
C PHE A 487 17.09 11.76 9.70
N GLY A 488 17.28 10.46 9.63
CA GLY A 488 18.45 9.90 8.96
C GLY A 488 18.26 8.45 8.57
N SER A 489 19.31 7.84 8.01
CA SER A 489 19.28 6.40 7.69
C SER A 489 19.27 5.54 8.96
N THR A 490 19.84 6.04 10.06
CA THR A 490 19.98 5.31 11.33
C THR A 490 19.50 6.09 12.57
N THR A 491 19.22 7.38 12.42
CA THR A 491 18.72 8.25 13.51
C THR A 491 17.20 8.34 13.50
N PRO A 492 16.55 8.51 14.67
CA PRO A 492 15.11 8.61 14.76
C PRO A 492 14.56 9.87 14.08
N PHE A 493 13.27 9.88 13.78
CA PHE A 493 12.57 11.08 13.32
C PHE A 493 12.20 11.94 14.53
N THR A 494 12.57 13.21 14.50
CA THR A 494 12.27 14.14 15.59
C THR A 494 11.57 15.39 15.07
N VAL A 495 10.71 15.98 15.91
CA VAL A 495 10.02 17.25 15.68
C VAL A 495 10.26 18.12 16.90
N ALA A 496 10.79 19.33 16.70
CA ALA A 496 11.22 20.24 17.77
C ALA A 496 12.15 19.58 18.81
N GLY A 497 12.99 18.64 18.37
CA GLY A 497 13.94 17.90 19.22
C GLY A 497 13.35 16.70 19.96
N GLU A 498 12.05 16.46 19.87
CA GLU A 498 11.37 15.31 20.48
C GLU A 498 11.18 14.19 19.45
N GLU A 499 11.46 12.95 19.83
CA GLU A 499 11.25 11.79 18.98
C GLU A 499 9.74 11.54 18.74
N VAL A 500 9.37 11.36 17.48
CA VAL A 500 7.99 11.04 17.08
C VAL A 500 7.94 9.61 16.59
N ALA A 501 7.05 8.81 17.20
CA ALA A 501 6.90 7.39 16.88
C ALA A 501 6.64 7.16 15.38
N GLN A 502 7.44 6.28 14.78
CA GLN A 502 7.30 5.82 13.38
C GLN A 502 6.87 4.36 13.27
N ALA A 503 6.53 3.75 14.41
CA ALA A 503 6.16 2.35 14.53
C ALA A 503 5.25 2.16 15.74
N ASP A 504 4.81 0.92 15.93
CA ASP A 504 3.99 0.48 17.06
C ASP A 504 2.63 1.19 17.18
N PHE A 505 2.05 1.54 16.04
CA PHE A 505 0.70 2.09 16.01
C PHE A 505 -0.34 1.05 16.46
N PRO A 506 -1.48 1.50 16.98
CA PRO A 506 -2.67 0.67 17.11
C PRO A 506 -3.15 0.17 15.73
N ARG A 507 -4.09 -0.77 15.71
CA ARG A 507 -4.72 -1.21 14.44
C ARG A 507 -5.34 -0.03 13.70
N HIS A 508 -5.94 0.89 14.44
CA HIS A 508 -6.47 2.15 13.92
C HIS A 508 -6.44 3.21 15.02
N ASP A 509 -6.04 4.43 14.70
CA ASP A 509 -6.17 5.61 15.53
C ASP A 509 -6.60 6.78 14.67
N SER A 510 -7.69 7.42 15.07
CA SER A 510 -8.18 8.65 14.47
C SER A 510 -9.03 9.39 15.49
N ARG A 511 -9.49 10.60 15.13
CA ARG A 511 -10.44 11.35 15.95
C ARG A 511 -11.77 10.63 16.23
N PHE A 512 -12.08 9.56 15.47
CA PHE A 512 -13.31 8.80 15.58
C PHE A 512 -13.19 7.59 16.52
N GLY A 513 -11.97 7.25 16.96
CA GLY A 513 -11.72 6.19 17.91
C GLY A 513 -10.36 5.52 17.69
N THR A 514 -9.94 4.78 18.71
CA THR A 514 -8.71 4.00 18.71
C THR A 514 -9.05 2.52 18.87
N VAL A 515 -8.39 1.67 18.08
CA VAL A 515 -8.49 0.22 18.13
C VAL A 515 -7.11 -0.35 18.39
N ASP A 516 -6.87 -0.83 19.60
CA ASP A 516 -5.57 -1.37 20.00
C ASP A 516 -5.07 -2.46 19.05
N ARG A 517 -3.75 -2.61 18.95
CA ARG A 517 -3.13 -3.68 18.16
C ARG A 517 -3.63 -5.05 18.64
N LEU A 518 -4.09 -5.89 17.70
CA LEU A 518 -4.68 -7.22 17.95
C LEU A 518 -6.06 -7.21 18.62
N ALA A 519 -6.63 -6.03 18.91
CA ALA A 519 -8.01 -5.99 19.39
C ALA A 519 -8.96 -6.44 18.29
N THR A 520 -9.88 -7.34 18.66
CA THR A 520 -10.97 -7.82 17.79
C THR A 520 -12.29 -7.13 18.11
N THR A 521 -12.22 -6.03 18.86
CA THR A 521 -13.35 -5.16 19.20
C THR A 521 -13.09 -3.76 18.68
N TYR A 522 -14.03 -3.22 17.92
CA TYR A 522 -13.94 -1.90 17.31
C TYR A 522 -15.06 -1.05 17.87
N ALA A 523 -14.76 0.18 18.28
CA ALA A 523 -15.73 1.16 18.75
C ALA A 523 -15.38 2.51 18.14
N LEU A 524 -16.16 2.92 17.14
CA LEU A 524 -15.98 4.16 16.41
C LEU A 524 -17.23 5.02 16.56
N ALA A 525 -17.05 6.33 16.64
CA ALA A 525 -18.14 7.28 16.77
C ALA A 525 -17.87 8.54 15.94
N SER A 526 -18.89 8.97 15.20
CA SER A 526 -19.02 10.34 14.71
C SER A 526 -19.93 11.12 15.67
N ASP A 527 -20.22 12.38 15.35
CA ASP A 527 -21.16 13.19 16.15
C ASP A 527 -22.58 12.60 16.15
N ASP A 528 -22.98 11.93 15.07
CA ASP A 528 -24.36 11.50 14.82
C ASP A 528 -24.56 9.97 14.81
N ALA A 529 -23.48 9.17 14.74
CA ALA A 529 -23.59 7.72 14.57
C ALA A 529 -22.49 6.94 15.29
N THR A 530 -22.79 5.69 15.64
CA THR A 530 -21.78 4.78 16.24
C THR A 530 -21.69 3.44 15.51
N LEU A 531 -20.49 2.89 15.49
CA LEU A 531 -20.21 1.54 15.03
C LEU A 531 -19.47 0.77 16.13
N ALA A 532 -20.05 -0.34 16.57
CA ALA A 532 -19.41 -1.28 17.46
C ALA A 532 -19.37 -2.69 16.85
N LEU A 533 -18.17 -3.25 16.72
CA LEU A 533 -17.91 -4.61 16.25
C LEU A 533 -17.24 -5.40 17.36
N ASP A 534 -17.67 -6.64 17.59
CA ASP A 534 -16.97 -7.61 18.43
C ASP A 534 -16.91 -8.93 17.67
N PHE A 535 -15.74 -9.24 17.10
CA PHE A 535 -15.54 -10.43 16.28
C PHE A 535 -15.48 -11.71 17.12
N ALA A 536 -15.10 -11.64 18.40
CA ALA A 536 -15.11 -12.80 19.29
C ALA A 536 -16.53 -13.17 19.71
N ALA A 537 -17.37 -12.18 20.02
CA ALA A 537 -18.78 -12.39 20.33
C ALA A 537 -19.67 -12.49 19.07
N MET A 538 -19.09 -12.25 17.88
CA MET A 538 -19.81 -12.14 16.61
C MET A 538 -20.98 -11.18 16.72
N THR A 539 -20.73 -9.94 17.16
CA THR A 539 -21.76 -8.88 17.25
C THR A 539 -21.40 -7.67 16.41
N ARG A 540 -22.43 -7.09 15.78
CA ARG A 540 -22.35 -5.90 14.94
C ARG A 540 -23.49 -4.96 15.35
N THR A 541 -23.14 -3.82 15.93
CA THR A 541 -24.09 -2.80 16.37
C THR A 541 -23.83 -1.51 15.60
N VAL A 542 -24.86 -1.03 14.91
CA VAL A 542 -24.86 0.27 14.23
C VAL A 542 -25.91 1.11 14.93
N GLY A 543 -25.48 2.21 15.54
CA GLY A 543 -26.29 3.07 16.41
C GLY A 543 -26.56 4.43 15.80
#